data_AF-A0A7C5HVL2-F1
#
_entry.id   AF-A0A7C5HVL2-F1
#
_cell.length_a   1.000
_cell.length_b   1.000
_cell.length_c   1.000
_cell.angle_alpha   90.00
_cell.angle_beta   90.00
_cell.angle_gamma   90.00
#
_symmetry.space_group_name_H-M   'P 1'
#
loop_
_entity.id
_entity.type
_entity.pdbx_description
1 polymer ?
#
loop_
_entity_poly.entity_id
_entity_poly.type
_entity_poly.pdbx_seq_one_letter_code
_entity_poly.pdbx_strand_id
1 'polypeptide(L)'
;MNALINYLRGIWNEPFKRYVSIVLAALAVVVLIVGSPLGNGTAEPTSPPETEGTVEVHFFYHSGCPHCRDQEPFNEDMAAKYPDVYFVYHDGADPAQYQVLLKLIEGTNISEEDLDFPLTIVGKRAFVGWVSYEQTGTAIEQAIVKCLAGDCGGTEQTTEENVSEQIDVPVFGTIHISDYSLPVLAVILGLVDGFNPCAMWVLAYLISILFVLQDRRKAWLLVGSFVLASGILYYLFMTAWLNAFL
;
A
#
# COMPACT_ATOMS: atom_id res chain seq x y z
N MET A 1 1.04 43.73 -13.08
CA MET A 1 1.76 43.93 -11.80
C MET A 1 0.93 44.68 -10.76
N ASN A 2 0.38 45.86 -11.07
CA ASN A 2 -0.40 46.66 -10.11
C ASN A 2 -1.73 46.00 -9.66
N ALA A 3 -2.39 45.23 -10.52
CA ALA A 3 -3.62 44.51 -10.15
C ALA A 3 -3.39 43.36 -9.16
N LEU A 4 -2.28 42.63 -9.30
CA LEU A 4 -1.89 41.56 -8.39
C LEU A 4 -1.54 42.11 -7.00
N ILE A 5 -0.80 43.23 -6.97
CA ILE A 5 -0.42 43.91 -5.73
C ILE A 5 -1.67 44.42 -5.00
N ASN A 6 -2.64 45.00 -5.72
CA ASN A 6 -3.89 45.48 -5.13
C ASN A 6 -4.79 44.33 -4.63
N TYR A 7 -4.81 43.19 -5.34
CA TYR A 7 -5.52 41.99 -4.91
C TYR A 7 -4.91 41.38 -3.64
N LEU A 8 -3.57 41.25 -3.58
CA LEU A 8 -2.85 40.77 -2.40
C LEU A 8 -3.03 41.71 -1.19
N ARG A 9 -3.10 43.02 -1.43
CA ARG A 9 -3.40 44.01 -0.38
C ARG A 9 -4.83 43.86 0.16
N GLY A 10 -5.79 43.53 -0.71
CA GLY A 10 -7.18 43.25 -0.34
C GLY A 10 -7.34 41.98 0.49
N ILE A 11 -6.52 40.95 0.25
CA ILE A 11 -6.47 39.74 1.07
C ILE A 11 -5.94 40.04 2.48
N TRP A 12 -5.02 40.99 2.62
CA TRP A 12 -4.39 41.33 3.90
C TRP A 12 -5.21 42.28 4.79
N ASN A 13 -6.16 43.02 4.23
CA ASN A 13 -7.02 43.96 4.97
C ASN A 13 -8.18 43.29 5.72
N GLU A 14 -8.57 42.09 5.31
CA GLU A 14 -9.65 41.31 5.95
C GLU A 14 -9.07 40.37 7.01
N PRO A 15 -9.47 40.46 8.30
CA PRO A 15 -8.87 39.68 9.37
C PRO A 15 -9.02 38.17 9.09
N PHE A 16 -10.18 37.73 8.62
CA PHE A 16 -10.44 36.32 8.29
C PHE A 16 -9.53 35.81 7.16
N LYS A 17 -9.44 36.54 6.04
CA LYS A 17 -8.63 36.14 4.89
C LYS A 17 -7.14 36.12 5.23
N ARG A 18 -6.69 37.08 6.04
CA ARG A 18 -5.33 37.13 6.57
C ARG A 18 -5.00 35.89 7.40
N TYR A 19 -5.86 35.48 8.34
CA TYR A 19 -5.61 34.27 9.14
C TYR A 19 -5.58 33.01 8.28
N VAL A 20 -6.52 32.86 7.33
CA VAL A 20 -6.56 31.71 6.42
C VAL A 20 -5.30 31.63 5.55
N SER A 21 -4.84 32.76 4.98
CA SER A 21 -3.61 32.79 4.19
C SER A 21 -2.36 32.47 5.02
N ILE A 22 -2.29 32.92 6.27
CA ILE A 22 -1.17 32.61 7.18
C ILE A 22 -1.16 31.10 7.51
N VAL A 23 -2.33 30.52 7.81
CA VAL A 23 -2.45 29.08 8.11
C VAL A 23 -2.06 28.23 6.91
N LEU A 24 -2.55 28.56 5.71
CA LEU A 24 -2.19 27.84 4.48
C LEU A 24 -0.70 27.94 4.15
N ALA A 25 -0.09 29.10 4.34
CA ALA A 25 1.35 29.28 4.15
C ALA A 25 2.17 28.49 5.18
N ALA A 26 1.76 28.48 6.44
CA ALA A 26 2.41 27.69 7.48
C ALA A 26 2.33 26.18 7.18
N LEU A 27 1.17 25.71 6.73
CA LEU A 27 0.95 24.31 6.38
C LEU A 27 1.78 23.90 5.16
N ALA A 28 1.88 24.76 4.14
CA ALA A 28 2.76 24.54 2.99
C ALA A 28 4.24 24.46 3.38
N VAL A 29 4.70 25.31 4.31
CA VAL A 29 6.08 25.28 4.81
C VAL A 29 6.36 24.01 5.62
N VAL A 30 5.43 23.55 6.44
CA VAL A 30 5.55 22.28 7.17
C VAL A 30 5.64 21.10 6.20
N VAL A 31 4.83 21.08 5.14
CA VAL A 31 4.89 20.04 4.10
C VAL A 31 6.24 20.06 3.38
N LEU A 32 6.82 21.23 3.10
CA LEU A 32 8.13 21.33 2.45
C LEU A 32 9.30 20.90 3.36
N ILE A 33 9.20 21.15 4.67
CA ILE A 33 10.22 20.77 5.66
C ILE A 33 10.15 19.28 5.99
N VAL A 34 8.95 18.72 6.11
CA VAL A 34 8.75 17.29 6.41
C VAL A 34 8.91 16.42 5.15
N GLY A 35 8.65 16.98 3.97
CA GLY A 35 8.68 16.26 2.69
C GLY A 35 10.00 16.32 1.91
N SER A 36 11.10 16.86 2.48
CA SER A 36 12.41 16.84 1.82
C SER A 36 13.30 15.73 2.40
N PRO A 37 13.70 14.71 1.62
CA PRO A 37 14.67 13.73 2.05
C PRO A 37 16.06 14.37 1.89
N LEU A 38 16.59 14.94 2.98
CA LEU A 38 17.96 15.44 3.02
C LEU A 38 18.73 14.79 4.18
N GLY A 39 19.67 13.90 3.80
CA GLY A 39 20.70 13.29 4.65
C GLY A 39 20.28 11.93 5.21
N ASN A 40 21.09 10.86 5.14
CA ASN A 40 22.55 10.83 5.22
C ASN A 40 23.05 9.40 4.90
N GLY A 41 24.19 9.28 4.21
CA GLY A 41 25.03 8.08 4.28
C GLY A 41 25.01 7.15 3.06
N THR A 42 25.72 7.51 2.00
CA THR A 42 26.23 6.53 1.02
C THR A 42 27.30 5.67 1.70
N ALA A 43 26.97 4.42 1.98
CA ALA A 43 27.96 3.36 2.12
C ALA A 43 27.87 2.49 0.86
N GLU A 44 28.96 2.45 0.09
CA GLU A 44 29.14 1.50 -1.01
C GLU A 44 29.05 0.05 -0.48
N PRO A 45 28.28 -0.85 -1.12
CA PRO A 45 28.48 -2.27 -0.93
C PRO A 45 29.69 -2.70 -1.75
N THR A 46 30.77 -3.01 -1.05
CA THR A 46 31.89 -3.81 -1.57
C THR A 46 31.36 -5.21 -1.84
N SER A 47 31.46 -5.69 -3.08
CA SER A 47 31.20 -7.10 -3.41
C SER A 47 32.28 -8.00 -2.80
N PRO A 48 31.92 -9.00 -1.97
CA PRO A 48 32.83 -10.06 -1.55
C PRO A 48 32.76 -11.26 -2.51
N PRO A 49 33.71 -12.21 -2.41
CA PRO A 49 34.05 -13.16 -3.46
C PRO A 49 33.04 -14.29 -3.56
N GLU A 50 32.70 -14.66 -4.79
CA GLU A 50 32.04 -15.93 -5.11
C GLU A 50 32.89 -17.09 -4.56
N THR A 51 32.46 -17.60 -3.40
CA THR A 51 33.08 -18.75 -2.75
C THR A 51 32.10 -19.90 -2.88
N GLU A 52 32.48 -20.93 -3.63
CA GLU A 52 31.66 -22.12 -3.84
C GLU A 52 31.32 -22.75 -2.47
N GLY A 53 30.07 -22.60 -2.04
CA GLY A 53 29.55 -23.12 -0.78
C GLY A 53 28.67 -22.16 0.02
N THR A 54 28.68 -20.86 -0.29
CA THR A 54 27.86 -19.85 0.42
C THR A 54 26.55 -19.55 -0.30
N VAL A 55 25.45 -19.38 0.45
CA VAL A 55 24.12 -19.04 -0.04
C VAL A 55 23.86 -17.54 0.16
N GLU A 56 23.69 -16.83 -0.95
CA GLU A 56 23.25 -15.44 -0.97
C GLU A 56 21.74 -15.34 -0.84
N VAL A 57 21.27 -14.52 0.09
CA VAL A 57 19.86 -14.16 0.24
C VAL A 57 19.71 -12.67 -0.04
N HIS A 58 18.96 -12.33 -1.08
CA HIS A 58 18.71 -10.92 -1.42
C HIS A 58 17.45 -10.45 -0.70
N PHE A 59 17.58 -9.39 0.10
CA PHE A 59 16.47 -8.76 0.81
C PHE A 59 16.26 -7.34 0.30
N PHE A 60 15.10 -7.10 -0.29
CA PHE A 60 14.68 -5.82 -0.84
C PHE A 60 13.73 -5.12 0.14
N TYR A 61 14.02 -3.87 0.48
CA TYR A 61 13.25 -3.06 1.44
C TYR A 61 13.03 -1.63 0.95
N HIS A 62 12.21 -0.85 1.67
CA HIS A 62 12.04 0.58 1.47
C HIS A 62 12.22 1.34 2.79
N SER A 63 12.75 2.56 2.72
CA SER A 63 12.79 3.45 3.88
C SER A 63 11.36 3.80 4.33
N GLY A 64 10.97 3.33 5.52
CA GLY A 64 9.64 3.53 6.09
C GLY A 64 8.67 2.36 5.95
N CYS A 65 9.10 1.23 5.38
CA CYS A 65 8.32 -0.02 5.34
C CYS A 65 8.30 -0.71 6.73
N PRO A 66 7.14 -0.78 7.43
CA PRO A 66 7.06 -1.37 8.77
C PRO A 66 7.38 -2.86 8.77
N HIS A 67 6.81 -3.59 7.80
CA HIS A 67 7.01 -5.04 7.65
C HIS A 67 8.47 -5.41 7.33
N CYS A 68 9.19 -4.53 6.63
CA CYS A 68 10.62 -4.73 6.35
C CYS A 68 11.44 -4.68 7.64
N ARG A 69 11.18 -3.69 8.50
CA ARG A 69 11.82 -3.57 9.82
C ARG A 69 11.50 -4.76 10.72
N ASP A 70 10.28 -5.28 10.63
CA ASP A 70 9.87 -6.44 11.42
C ASP A 70 10.53 -7.75 10.94
N GLN A 71 11.04 -7.81 9.71
CA GLN A 71 11.79 -8.94 9.16
C GLN A 71 13.29 -8.88 9.46
N GLU A 72 13.88 -7.69 9.63
CA GLU A 72 15.33 -7.54 9.90
C GLU A 72 15.86 -8.46 11.02
N PRO A 73 15.18 -8.62 12.19
CA PRO A 73 15.63 -9.54 13.22
C PRO A 73 15.69 -11.01 12.76
N PHE A 74 14.75 -11.44 11.92
CA PHE A 74 14.78 -12.78 11.33
C PHE A 74 15.99 -12.97 10.42
N ASN A 75 16.34 -11.96 9.61
CA ASN A 75 17.52 -12.03 8.73
C ASN A 75 18.81 -12.17 9.55
N GLU A 76 18.94 -11.41 10.65
CA GLU A 76 20.07 -11.51 11.58
C GLU A 76 20.14 -12.90 12.24
N ASP A 77 19.01 -13.43 12.71
CA ASP A 77 18.93 -14.75 13.31
C ASP A 77 19.33 -15.85 12.31
N MET A 78 18.91 -15.74 11.04
CA MET A 78 19.26 -16.71 10.00
C MET A 78 20.75 -16.66 9.64
N ALA A 79 21.32 -15.46 9.52
CA ALA A 79 22.76 -15.29 9.28
C ALA A 79 23.61 -15.80 10.46
N ALA A 80 23.12 -15.67 11.69
CA ALA A 80 23.77 -16.21 12.87
C ALA A 80 23.64 -17.75 12.99
N LYS A 81 22.49 -18.30 12.58
CA LYS A 81 22.16 -19.73 12.64
C LYS A 81 22.87 -20.53 11.55
N TYR A 82 23.05 -19.97 10.35
CA TYR A 82 23.66 -20.62 9.20
C TYR A 82 24.91 -19.84 8.75
N PRO A 83 26.13 -20.30 9.13
CA PRO A 83 27.37 -19.57 8.84
C PRO A 83 27.66 -19.34 7.35
N ASP A 84 27.13 -20.21 6.50
CA ASP A 84 27.31 -20.16 5.05
C ASP A 84 26.21 -19.32 4.36
N VAL A 85 25.35 -18.62 5.11
CA VAL A 85 24.27 -17.77 4.59
C VAL A 85 24.59 -16.31 4.86
N TYR A 86 24.48 -15.48 3.81
CA TYR A 86 24.65 -14.04 3.93
C TYR A 86 23.49 -13.30 3.27
N PHE A 87 23.00 -12.26 3.97
CA PHE A 87 21.94 -11.40 3.49
C PHE A 87 22.52 -10.16 2.81
N VAL A 88 22.05 -9.88 1.60
CA VAL A 88 22.38 -8.66 0.85
C VAL A 88 21.15 -7.76 0.79
N TYR A 89 21.31 -6.56 1.34
CA TYR A 89 20.23 -5.59 1.50
C TYR A 89 20.20 -4.64 0.30
N HIS A 90 19.02 -4.49 -0.31
CA HIS A 90 18.76 -3.62 -1.45
C HIS A 90 17.62 -2.65 -1.11
N ASP A 91 17.88 -1.35 -1.23
CA ASP A 91 16.87 -0.30 -1.14
C ASP A 91 16.12 -0.20 -2.48
N GLY A 92 14.84 -0.58 -2.46
CA GLY A 92 13.93 -0.50 -3.60
C GLY A 92 13.65 0.92 -4.07
N ALA A 93 13.94 1.94 -3.25
CA ALA A 93 13.84 3.35 -3.65
C ALA A 93 15.00 3.79 -4.55
N ASP A 94 16.13 3.07 -4.54
CA ASP A 94 17.27 3.33 -5.41
C ASP A 94 17.02 2.71 -6.79
N PRO A 95 16.93 3.53 -7.87
CA PRO A 95 16.70 3.01 -9.22
C PRO A 95 17.75 1.98 -9.68
N ALA A 96 19.00 2.08 -9.23
CA ALA A 96 20.04 1.14 -9.61
C ALA A 96 19.83 -0.23 -8.96
N GLN A 97 19.39 -0.27 -7.71
CA GLN A 97 19.13 -1.50 -6.96
C GLN A 97 17.79 -2.12 -7.35
N TYR A 98 16.79 -1.29 -7.69
CA TYR A 98 15.55 -1.77 -8.31
C TYR A 98 15.80 -2.50 -9.63
N GLN A 99 16.77 -2.07 -10.44
CA GLN A 99 17.17 -2.82 -11.64
C GLN A 99 17.83 -4.17 -11.33
N VAL A 100 18.46 -4.32 -10.16
CA VAL A 100 18.96 -5.62 -9.69
C VAL A 100 17.79 -6.53 -9.34
N LEU A 101 16.75 -5.99 -8.68
CA LEU A 101 15.51 -6.72 -8.41
C LEU A 101 14.91 -7.31 -9.70
N LEU A 102 14.69 -6.47 -10.71
CA LEU A 102 14.11 -6.89 -11.99
C LEU A 102 14.90 -8.03 -12.65
N LYS A 103 16.23 -8.02 -12.54
CA LYS A 103 17.08 -9.11 -13.06
C LYS A 103 17.01 -10.38 -12.22
N LEU A 104 16.91 -10.26 -10.89
CA LEU A 104 16.88 -11.42 -10.00
C LEU A 104 15.54 -12.15 -10.04
N ILE A 105 14.46 -11.46 -10.37
CA ILE A 105 13.14 -12.10 -10.56
C ILE A 105 13.03 -12.84 -11.90
N GLU A 106 13.88 -12.53 -12.88
CA GLU A 106 13.94 -13.26 -14.16
C GLU A 106 14.28 -14.74 -13.93
N GLY A 107 13.25 -15.60 -13.98
CA GLY A 107 13.38 -17.04 -13.72
C GLY A 107 12.96 -17.50 -12.32
N THR A 108 12.37 -16.59 -11.54
CA THR A 108 11.57 -16.91 -10.35
C THR A 108 10.10 -17.11 -10.73
N ASN A 109 9.26 -17.33 -9.72
CA ASN A 109 7.81 -17.47 -9.80
C ASN A 109 7.04 -16.12 -9.80
N ILE A 110 7.72 -14.97 -9.77
CA ILE A 110 7.11 -13.65 -9.54
C ILE A 110 7.31 -12.77 -10.77
N SER A 111 6.24 -12.03 -11.14
CA SER A 111 6.27 -11.05 -12.23
C SER A 111 6.42 -9.62 -11.68
N GLU A 112 6.71 -8.64 -12.55
CA GLU A 112 6.83 -7.24 -12.13
C GLU A 112 5.56 -6.68 -11.47
N GLU A 113 4.39 -7.23 -11.82
CA GLU A 113 3.08 -6.82 -11.29
C GLU A 113 2.87 -7.27 -9.83
N ASP A 114 3.58 -8.31 -9.40
CA ASP A 114 3.45 -8.92 -8.07
C ASP A 114 4.47 -8.37 -7.06
N LEU A 115 5.28 -7.38 -7.45
CA LEU A 115 6.35 -6.84 -6.61
C LEU A 115 5.80 -5.96 -5.48
N ASP A 116 6.10 -6.36 -4.25
CA ASP A 116 5.87 -5.56 -3.04
C ASP A 116 7.03 -5.76 -2.03
N PHE A 117 7.12 -4.90 -1.02
CA PHE A 117 8.20 -4.89 -0.03
C PHE A 117 7.67 -5.24 1.38
N PRO A 118 8.40 -6.04 2.18
CA PRO A 118 9.71 -6.62 1.89
C PRO A 118 9.65 -7.75 0.85
N LEU A 119 10.72 -7.91 0.07
CA LEU A 119 10.87 -9.03 -0.86
C LEU A 119 12.17 -9.76 -0.60
N THR A 120 12.09 -11.07 -0.39
CA THR A 120 13.24 -11.92 -0.10
C THR A 120 13.43 -12.95 -1.20
N ILE A 121 14.62 -13.02 -1.78
CA ILE A 121 14.96 -13.96 -2.84
C ILE A 121 16.05 -14.91 -2.35
N VAL A 122 15.76 -16.21 -2.41
CA VAL A 122 16.67 -17.32 -2.07
C VAL A 122 16.81 -18.22 -3.30
N GLY A 123 17.93 -18.10 -4.02
CA GLY A 123 18.12 -18.80 -5.29
C GLY A 123 17.05 -18.38 -6.31
N LYS A 124 16.24 -19.33 -6.81
CA LYS A 124 15.12 -19.06 -7.73
C LYS A 124 13.75 -18.92 -7.04
N ARG A 125 13.72 -18.84 -5.71
CA ARG A 125 12.48 -18.70 -4.94
C ARG A 125 12.39 -17.28 -4.41
N ALA A 126 11.26 -16.62 -4.64
CA ALA A 126 11.01 -15.28 -4.14
C ALA A 126 9.79 -15.29 -3.20
N PHE A 127 9.85 -14.47 -2.15
CA PHE A 127 8.86 -14.34 -1.09
C PHE A 127 8.50 -12.87 -0.92
N VAL A 128 7.24 -12.52 -1.17
CA VAL A 128 6.73 -11.15 -1.08
C VAL A 128 5.99 -10.98 0.24
N GLY A 129 6.31 -9.90 0.97
CA GLY A 129 5.70 -9.55 2.24
C GLY A 129 6.32 -10.26 3.45
N TRP A 130 5.95 -9.80 4.65
CA TRP A 130 6.35 -10.39 5.93
C TRP A 130 5.22 -10.30 6.94
N VAL A 131 4.85 -11.45 7.51
CA VAL A 131 3.81 -11.55 8.55
C VAL A 131 4.40 -11.87 9.92
N SER A 132 5.16 -12.96 10.04
CA SER A 132 5.76 -13.45 11.29
C SER A 132 6.79 -14.53 11.03
N TYR A 133 7.56 -14.89 12.06
CA TYR A 133 8.51 -16.00 12.01
C TYR A 133 7.81 -17.32 11.63
N GLU A 134 6.68 -17.62 12.27
CA GLU A 134 5.99 -18.90 12.12
C GLU A 134 5.35 -19.08 10.74
N GLN A 135 4.91 -17.98 10.12
CA GLN A 135 4.25 -17.98 8.81
C GLN A 135 5.27 -17.84 7.67
N THR A 136 5.75 -16.62 7.44
CA THR A 136 6.65 -16.31 6.33
C THR A 136 8.08 -16.80 6.62
N GLY A 137 8.55 -16.64 7.86
CA GLY A 137 9.92 -17.02 8.26
C GLY A 137 10.22 -18.51 8.05
N THR A 138 9.29 -19.39 8.39
CA THR A 138 9.43 -20.84 8.16
C THR A 138 9.64 -21.17 6.68
N ALA A 139 8.93 -20.51 5.78
CA ALA A 139 9.04 -20.74 4.33
C ALA A 139 10.39 -20.26 3.79
N ILE A 140 10.85 -19.08 4.22
CA ILE A 140 12.16 -18.53 3.85
C ILE A 140 13.29 -19.42 4.41
N GLU A 141 13.21 -19.83 5.68
CA GLU A 141 14.20 -20.72 6.31
C GLU A 141 14.28 -22.06 5.59
N GLN A 142 13.16 -22.66 5.21
CA GLN A 142 13.14 -23.89 4.41
C GLN A 142 13.81 -23.71 3.05
N ALA A 143 13.61 -22.57 2.38
CA ALA A 143 14.29 -22.27 1.12
C ALA A 143 15.80 -22.14 1.30
N ILE A 144 16.24 -21.49 2.38
CA ILE A 144 17.67 -21.37 2.73
C ILE A 144 18.28 -22.76 2.94
N VAL A 145 17.64 -23.61 3.76
CA VAL A 145 18.12 -24.97 4.04
C VAL A 145 18.17 -25.83 2.77
N LYS A 146 17.16 -25.75 1.89
CA LYS A 146 17.17 -26.44 0.60
C LYS A 146 18.31 -25.95 -0.30
N CYS A 147 18.54 -24.65 -0.34
CA CYS A 147 19.61 -24.06 -1.14
C CYS A 147 21.00 -24.44 -0.62
N LEU A 148 21.19 -24.48 0.71
CA LEU A 148 22.41 -25.02 1.34
C LEU A 148 22.63 -26.51 1.00
N ALA A 149 21.56 -27.27 0.82
CA ALA A 149 21.62 -28.67 0.39
C ALA A 149 21.87 -28.85 -1.13
N GLY A 150 22.07 -27.76 -1.88
CA GLY A 150 22.34 -27.75 -3.32
C GLY A 150 21.09 -27.59 -4.19
N ASP A 151 19.90 -27.46 -3.60
CA ASP A 151 18.64 -27.20 -4.33
C ASP A 151 18.21 -25.73 -4.21
N CYS A 152 18.89 -24.87 -4.96
CA CYS A 152 18.55 -23.45 -5.08
C CYS A 152 17.58 -23.17 -6.25
N GLY A 153 16.94 -24.20 -6.82
CA GLY A 153 16.07 -24.08 -8.00
C GLY A 153 14.66 -24.63 -7.79
N GLY A 154 13.67 -24.04 -8.44
CA GLY A 154 12.31 -24.58 -8.45
C GLY A 154 11.26 -23.60 -8.94
N THR A 155 10.51 -24.04 -9.96
CA THR A 155 9.05 -24.17 -9.90
C THR A 155 8.70 -25.40 -9.07
N GLU A 156 8.58 -25.23 -7.76
CA GLU A 156 7.47 -25.83 -7.05
C GLU A 156 6.60 -24.65 -6.67
N GLN A 157 5.29 -24.78 -6.90
CA GLN A 157 4.32 -23.83 -6.39
C GLN A 157 4.66 -23.60 -4.92
N THR A 158 5.23 -22.44 -4.58
CA THR A 158 4.60 -21.67 -3.52
C THR A 158 3.15 -21.70 -3.93
N THR A 159 2.39 -22.58 -3.27
CA THR A 159 0.94 -22.51 -3.21
C THR A 159 0.65 -21.05 -3.35
N GLU A 160 -0.03 -20.69 -4.45
CA GLU A 160 -0.64 -19.38 -4.61
C GLU A 160 -0.98 -18.95 -3.19
N GLU A 161 -0.20 -18.01 -2.64
CA GLU A 161 -0.66 -17.28 -1.48
C GLU A 161 -1.81 -16.50 -2.10
N ASN A 162 -2.94 -17.20 -2.21
CA ASN A 162 -4.26 -16.69 -2.04
C ASN A 162 -4.06 -15.66 -0.96
N VAL A 163 -3.96 -14.40 -1.39
CA VAL A 163 -4.14 -13.20 -0.57
C VAL A 163 -5.00 -13.64 0.56
N SER A 164 -4.40 -13.85 1.74
CA SER A 164 -4.95 -14.65 2.84
C SER A 164 -6.47 -14.66 2.73
N GLU A 165 -7.01 -15.73 2.14
CA GLU A 165 -8.44 -15.77 1.75
C GLU A 165 -9.32 -15.66 3.02
N GLN A 166 -8.67 -15.77 4.16
CA GLN A 166 -9.09 -15.47 5.51
C GLN A 166 -8.56 -14.09 5.92
N ILE A 167 -9.41 -13.07 5.85
CA ILE A 167 -9.18 -11.84 6.62
C ILE A 167 -9.57 -12.14 8.06
N ASP A 168 -8.61 -12.06 8.97
CA ASP A 168 -8.85 -12.25 10.40
C ASP A 168 -9.32 -10.92 11.00
N VAL A 169 -10.64 -10.73 11.07
CA VAL A 169 -11.23 -9.52 11.66
C VAL A 169 -11.35 -9.72 13.17
N PRO A 170 -10.81 -8.82 14.01
CA PRO A 170 -10.70 -9.00 15.47
C PRO A 170 -12.03 -9.15 16.23
N VAL A 171 -13.17 -9.04 15.53
CA VAL A 171 -14.52 -9.22 16.08
C VAL A 171 -15.30 -10.36 15.42
N PHE A 172 -14.97 -10.72 14.17
CA PHE A 172 -15.77 -11.66 13.36
C PHE A 172 -15.04 -12.97 13.00
N GLY A 173 -13.75 -13.10 13.32
CA GLY A 173 -12.94 -14.29 13.00
C GLY A 173 -12.56 -14.36 11.52
N THR A 174 -12.07 -15.52 11.08
CA THR A 174 -11.61 -15.76 9.69
C THR A 174 -12.78 -15.76 8.71
N ILE A 175 -12.87 -14.75 7.83
CA ILE A 175 -13.91 -14.67 6.79
C ILE A 175 -13.32 -15.07 5.43
N HIS A 176 -13.88 -16.13 4.82
CA HIS A 176 -13.57 -16.54 3.45
C HIS A 176 -14.29 -15.62 2.44
N ILE A 177 -13.54 -14.81 1.70
CA ILE A 177 -14.10 -13.84 0.74
C ILE A 177 -14.66 -14.52 -0.52
N SER A 178 -14.10 -15.67 -0.89
CA SER A 178 -14.43 -16.40 -2.13
C SER A 178 -15.76 -17.17 -2.08
N ASP A 179 -16.34 -17.35 -0.90
CA ASP A 179 -17.67 -17.94 -0.75
C ASP A 179 -18.80 -16.95 -1.08
N TYR A 180 -18.49 -15.65 -1.18
CA TYR A 180 -19.47 -14.59 -1.42
C TYR A 180 -19.53 -14.19 -2.89
N SER A 181 -20.73 -14.26 -3.48
CA SER A 181 -20.95 -13.73 -4.82
C SER A 181 -20.67 -12.21 -4.88
N LEU A 182 -20.06 -11.73 -5.97
CA LEU A 182 -19.80 -10.31 -6.24
C LEU A 182 -20.96 -9.35 -5.92
N PRO A 183 -22.25 -9.66 -6.24
CA PRO A 183 -23.35 -8.79 -5.86
C PRO A 183 -23.60 -8.73 -4.35
N VAL A 184 -23.37 -9.83 -3.61
CA VAL A 184 -23.48 -9.83 -2.14
C VAL A 184 -22.39 -8.99 -1.52
N LEU A 185 -21.16 -9.10 -2.01
CA LEU A 185 -20.05 -8.26 -1.57
C LEU A 185 -20.32 -6.78 -1.83
N ALA A 186 -20.86 -6.44 -3.00
CA ALA A 186 -21.24 -5.06 -3.34
C ALA A 186 -22.32 -4.51 -2.38
N VAL A 187 -23.30 -5.33 -2.00
CA VAL A 187 -24.33 -4.94 -1.01
C VAL A 187 -23.71 -4.70 0.37
N ILE A 188 -22.79 -5.57 0.81
CA ILE A 188 -22.11 -5.43 2.10
C ILE A 188 -21.26 -4.16 2.13
N LEU A 189 -20.41 -3.96 1.12
CA LEU A 189 -19.54 -2.78 1.03
C LEU A 189 -20.34 -1.48 0.91
N GLY A 190 -21.41 -1.48 0.11
CA GLY A 190 -22.31 -0.34 0.01
C GLY A 190 -23.05 -0.03 1.32
N LEU A 191 -23.38 -1.05 2.11
CA LEU A 191 -23.97 -0.87 3.44
C LEU A 191 -22.95 -0.29 4.41
N VAL A 192 -21.72 -0.80 4.43
CA VAL A 192 -20.62 -0.28 5.25
C VAL A 192 -20.32 1.18 4.91
N ASP A 193 -20.24 1.53 3.62
CA ASP A 193 -20.05 2.91 3.18
C ASP A 193 -21.27 3.81 3.47
N GLY A 194 -22.48 3.23 3.48
CA GLY A 194 -23.70 3.92 3.91
C GLY A 194 -23.69 4.36 5.39
N PHE A 195 -22.94 3.66 6.24
CA PHE A 195 -22.72 4.04 7.65
C PHE A 195 -21.53 5.02 7.83
N ASN A 196 -21.03 5.61 6.75
CA ASN A 196 -20.05 6.69 6.82
C ASN A 196 -20.66 7.95 7.47
N PRO A 197 -20.00 8.58 8.46
CA PRO A 197 -20.50 9.79 9.11
C PRO A 197 -20.88 10.90 8.12
N CYS A 198 -20.15 11.03 7.01
CA CYS A 198 -20.46 11.99 5.95
C CYS A 198 -21.82 11.69 5.28
N ALA A 199 -22.04 10.43 4.87
CA ALA A 199 -23.28 9.99 4.24
C ALA A 199 -24.48 10.09 5.20
N MET A 200 -24.26 9.78 6.49
CA MET A 200 -25.30 9.87 7.51
C MET A 200 -25.85 11.29 7.68
N TRP A 201 -24.99 12.31 7.71
CA TRP A 201 -25.43 13.71 7.84
C TRP A 201 -26.21 14.19 6.62
N VAL A 202 -25.80 13.79 5.42
CA VAL A 202 -26.53 14.09 4.18
C VAL A 202 -27.91 13.42 4.19
N LEU A 203 -28.00 12.17 4.65
CA LEU A 203 -29.27 11.46 4.80
C LEU A 203 -30.21 12.17 5.79
N ALA A 204 -29.70 12.57 6.96
CA ALA A 204 -30.49 13.31 7.96
C ALA A 204 -31.03 14.63 7.39
N TYR A 205 -30.20 15.35 6.64
CA TYR A 205 -30.61 16.58 5.94
C TYR A 205 -31.69 16.32 4.88
N LEU A 206 -31.51 15.28 4.06
CA LEU A 206 -32.49 14.85 3.05
C LEU A 206 -33.85 14.53 3.67
N ILE A 207 -33.86 13.76 4.77
CA ILE A 207 -35.08 13.40 5.51
C ILE A 207 -35.75 14.64 6.10
N SER A 208 -34.98 15.56 6.67
CA SER A 208 -35.51 16.83 7.21
C SER A 208 -36.23 17.64 6.13
N ILE A 209 -35.65 17.73 4.93
CA ILE A 209 -36.28 18.41 3.80
C ILE A 209 -37.54 17.68 3.34
N LEU A 210 -37.50 16.35 3.30
CA LEU A 210 -38.64 15.53 2.91
C LEU A 210 -39.84 15.70 3.84
N PHE A 211 -39.59 15.88 5.14
CA PHE A 211 -40.62 16.08 6.13
C PHE A 211 -41.36 17.42 5.93
N VAL A 212 -40.64 18.45 5.50
CA VAL A 212 -41.20 19.78 5.18
C VAL A 212 -41.93 19.76 3.83
N LEU A 213 -41.36 19.11 2.82
CA LEU A 213 -42.00 18.91 1.53
C LEU A 213 -43.00 17.75 1.60
N GLN A 214 -44.22 18.00 2.10
CA GLN A 214 -45.32 17.03 2.14
C GLN A 214 -45.88 16.60 0.76
N ASP A 215 -45.03 16.58 -0.29
CA ASP A 215 -45.38 16.24 -1.66
C ASP A 215 -44.52 15.06 -2.15
N ARG A 216 -45.18 13.91 -2.39
CA ARG A 216 -44.55 12.65 -2.81
C ARG A 216 -43.82 12.76 -4.16
N ARG A 217 -44.25 13.65 -5.06
CA ARG A 217 -43.62 13.81 -6.37
C ARG A 217 -42.30 14.56 -6.26
N LYS A 218 -42.30 15.64 -5.47
CA LYS A 218 -41.09 16.42 -5.17
C LYS A 218 -40.09 15.60 -4.36
N ALA A 219 -40.59 14.79 -3.43
CA ALA A 219 -39.79 13.81 -2.70
C ALA A 219 -39.05 12.83 -3.63
N TRP A 220 -39.76 12.21 -4.57
CA TRP A 220 -39.17 11.29 -5.54
C TRP A 220 -38.17 11.96 -6.48
N LEU A 221 -38.46 13.19 -6.93
CA LEU A 221 -37.52 13.95 -7.76
C LEU A 221 -36.24 14.31 -6.99
N LEU A 222 -36.37 14.72 -5.73
CA LEU A 222 -35.24 15.14 -4.92
C LEU A 222 -34.35 13.96 -4.53
N VAL A 223 -34.92 12.90 -3.97
CA VAL A 223 -34.16 11.68 -3.61
C VAL A 223 -33.64 10.98 -4.86
N GLY A 224 -34.45 10.87 -5.91
CA GLY A 224 -34.07 10.23 -7.16
C GLY A 224 -32.92 10.94 -7.88
N SER A 225 -32.96 12.28 -7.96
CA SER A 225 -31.85 13.06 -8.54
C SER A 225 -30.57 12.95 -7.73
N PHE A 226 -30.67 12.94 -6.40
CA PHE A 226 -29.53 12.73 -5.51
C PHE A 226 -28.87 11.36 -5.72
N VAL A 227 -29.66 10.27 -5.73
CA VAL A 227 -29.16 8.91 -5.94
C VAL A 227 -28.56 8.75 -7.35
N LEU A 228 -29.24 9.27 -8.37
CA LEU A 228 -28.76 9.23 -9.76
C LEU A 228 -27.43 9.97 -9.91
N ALA A 229 -27.33 11.19 -9.38
CA ALA A 229 -26.11 11.98 -9.44
C ALA A 229 -24.95 11.29 -8.70
N SER A 230 -25.22 10.72 -7.53
CA SER A 230 -24.21 9.98 -6.75
C SER A 230 -23.74 8.73 -7.50
N GLY A 231 -24.65 7.98 -8.12
CA GLY A 231 -24.31 6.81 -8.93
C GLY A 231 -23.48 7.15 -10.16
N ILE A 232 -23.84 8.21 -10.89
CA ILE A 232 -23.07 8.70 -12.04
C ILE A 232 -21.67 9.12 -11.59
N LEU A 233 -21.56 9.88 -10.50
CA LEU A 233 -20.27 10.35 -10.00
C LEU A 233 -19.38 9.18 -9.57
N TYR A 234 -19.92 8.20 -8.84
CA TYR A 234 -19.19 7.00 -8.42
C TYR A 234 -18.70 6.19 -9.62
N TYR A 235 -19.56 5.96 -10.61
CA TYR A 235 -19.20 5.27 -11.84
C TYR A 235 -18.08 5.98 -12.59
N LEU A 236 -18.17 7.31 -12.73
CA LEU A 236 -17.13 8.12 -13.39
C LEU A 236 -15.81 8.06 -12.62
N PHE A 237 -15.83 8.12 -11.29
CA PHE A 237 -14.60 7.98 -10.49
C PHE A 237 -13.96 6.62 -10.66
N MET A 238 -14.73 5.53 -10.54
CA MET A 238 -14.21 4.18 -10.72
C MET A 238 -13.65 3.98 -12.13
N THR A 239 -14.34 4.49 -13.15
CA THR A 239 -13.89 4.38 -14.55
C THR A 239 -12.67 5.25 -14.83
N ALA A 240 -12.62 6.48 -14.30
CA ALA A 240 -11.47 7.37 -14.44
C ALA A 240 -10.24 6.82 -13.72
N TRP A 241 -10.42 6.25 -12.52
CA TRP A 241 -9.36 5.61 -11.76
C TRP A 241 -8.80 4.39 -12.50
N LEU A 242 -9.69 3.51 -12.99
CA LEU A 242 -9.28 2.33 -13.76
C LEU A 242 -8.47 2.72 -15.00
N ASN A 243 -8.90 3.73 -15.78
CA ASN A 243 -8.16 4.15 -16.98
C ASN A 243 -6.92 5.02 -16.69
N ALA A 244 -6.73 5.49 -15.46
CA ALA A 244 -5.57 6.30 -15.10
C ALA A 244 -4.40 5.45 -14.57
N PHE A 245 -4.71 4.27 -14.02
CA PHE A 245 -3.74 3.37 -13.37
C PHE A 245 -3.57 2.01 -14.07
N LEU A 246 -4.43 1.67 -15.04
CA LEU A 246 -4.19 0.65 -16.07
C LEU A 246 -3.92 1.33 -17.42
#